data_AF-A0A7C9KXY0-F1
#
_entry.id   AF-A0A7C9KXY0-F1
#
_cell.length_a   1.000
_cell.length_b   1.000
_cell.length_c   1.000
_cell.angle_alpha   90.00
_cell.angle_beta   90.00
_cell.angle_gamma   90.00
#
_symmetry.space_group_name_H-M   'P 1'
#
loop_
_entity.id
_entity.type
_entity.pdbx_description
1 polymer ?
#
loop_
_entity_poly.entity_id
_entity_poly.type
_entity_poly.pdbx_seq_one_letter_code
_entity_poly.pdbx_strand_id
1 'polypeptide(L)'
;MTMPQLRGLPRLALIGVMLAGTAPLVAQTTPAAPSAATSATPDRAAGKPGWHKGKRGDRRPGGMFAGLSEAGRATMRDAMKAGGDPRSDRDAVKAARDRMLTVLDADRLDAGALKRAMDDERQAAQVGHDKRQAAMLAGFTKLSTADRKAFVANARAMKDRMEARIGKMRGGRGPGDMPPPPM
;
A
#
# COMPACT_ATOMS: atom_id res chain seq x y z
N MET A 1 66.61 6.68 -20.15
CA MET A 1 65.53 5.73 -20.48
C MET A 1 64.22 6.32 -19.96
N THR A 2 63.60 7.19 -20.75
CA THR A 2 62.44 6.98 -21.67
C THR A 2 61.10 7.31 -20.98
N MET A 3 60.35 8.20 -21.63
CA MET A 3 59.31 9.10 -21.12
C MET A 3 57.94 8.45 -20.80
N PRO A 4 57.09 9.10 -19.96
CA PRO A 4 55.66 8.88 -19.94
C PRO A 4 54.96 9.62 -21.10
N GLN A 5 54.15 8.88 -21.87
CA GLN A 5 53.36 9.36 -23.01
C GLN A 5 52.18 10.24 -22.58
N LEU A 6 52.15 11.46 -23.11
CA LEU A 6 51.03 12.41 -23.16
C LEU A 6 50.23 12.19 -24.45
N ARG A 7 48.99 11.67 -24.39
CA ARG A 7 47.96 11.77 -25.44
C ARG A 7 46.58 11.55 -24.81
N GLY A 8 45.54 12.36 -24.95
CA GLY A 8 45.35 13.60 -25.70
C GLY A 8 43.92 14.11 -25.46
N LEU A 9 43.80 15.41 -25.22
CA LEU A 9 42.69 16.31 -25.53
C LEU A 9 43.41 17.57 -26.03
N PRO A 10 42.92 18.36 -27.02
CA PRO A 10 41.54 18.85 -27.07
C PRO A 10 40.99 19.14 -28.51
N ARG A 11 39.72 19.59 -28.56
CA ARG A 11 39.19 20.77 -29.30
C ARG A 11 37.93 20.51 -30.14
N LEU A 12 36.88 21.22 -29.72
CA LEU A 12 35.98 22.09 -30.49
C LEU A 12 35.28 21.51 -31.74
N ALA A 13 33.95 21.43 -31.65
CA ALA A 13 33.09 22.10 -32.63
C ALA A 13 31.76 22.48 -31.98
N LEU A 14 31.41 23.74 -32.16
CA LEU A 14 30.29 24.48 -31.59
C LEU A 14 29.38 24.80 -32.78
N ILE A 15 28.20 24.18 -32.86
CA ILE A 15 27.10 24.53 -33.78
C ILE A 15 25.83 24.05 -33.05
N GLY A 16 24.81 24.83 -32.68
CA GLY A 16 24.38 26.13 -33.16
C GLY A 16 23.21 25.98 -34.13
N VAL A 17 22.02 25.52 -33.69
CA VAL A 17 20.77 25.62 -34.48
C VAL A 17 19.56 25.94 -33.59
N MET A 18 19.11 27.19 -33.76
CA MET A 18 17.74 27.74 -33.81
C MET A 18 16.59 27.25 -32.90
N LEU A 19 16.03 28.26 -32.23
CA LEU A 19 14.61 28.46 -31.93
C LEU A 19 13.66 27.98 -33.04
N ALA A 20 12.59 27.28 -32.65
CA ALA A 20 11.24 27.57 -33.11
C ALA A 20 10.23 26.99 -32.12
N GLY A 21 9.47 27.87 -31.47
CA GLY A 21 8.40 27.49 -30.55
C GLY A 21 7.24 26.80 -31.27
N THR A 22 6.74 25.73 -30.66
CA THR A 22 5.46 25.13 -31.01
C THR A 22 4.55 25.25 -29.80
N ALA A 23 3.57 26.15 -29.91
CA ALA A 23 2.54 26.35 -28.91
C ALA A 23 1.57 25.15 -28.90
N PRO A 24 1.20 24.58 -27.75
CA PRO A 24 0.09 23.65 -27.70
C PRO A 24 -1.24 24.42 -27.78
N LEU A 25 -1.97 24.15 -28.84
CA LEU A 25 -3.36 24.54 -29.06
C LEU A 25 -4.23 23.97 -27.92
N VAL A 26 -4.65 24.81 -26.98
CA VAL A 26 -5.61 24.42 -25.94
C VAL A 26 -6.99 24.39 -26.58
N ALA A 27 -7.46 23.20 -26.92
CA ALA A 27 -8.85 22.96 -27.28
C ALA A 27 -9.74 23.22 -26.05
N GLN A 28 -10.55 24.28 -26.13
CA GLN A 28 -11.60 24.57 -25.15
C GLN A 28 -12.68 23.49 -25.24
N THR A 29 -12.74 22.61 -24.26
CA THR A 29 -13.90 21.76 -24.02
C THR A 29 -15.00 22.60 -23.40
N THR A 30 -16.11 22.75 -24.12
CA THR A 30 -17.35 23.35 -23.62
C THR A 30 -17.89 22.58 -22.41
N PRO A 31 -18.43 23.26 -21.38
CA PRO A 31 -19.04 22.62 -20.24
C PRO A 31 -20.43 22.07 -20.61
N ALA A 32 -20.65 20.77 -20.37
CA ALA A 32 -21.95 20.14 -20.45
C ALA A 32 -22.87 20.65 -19.33
N ALA A 33 -24.10 21.00 -19.70
CA ALA A 33 -25.15 21.44 -18.80
C ALA A 33 -25.56 20.35 -17.79
N PRO A 34 -25.98 20.71 -16.56
CA PRO A 34 -26.45 19.77 -15.55
C PRO A 34 -27.86 19.27 -15.91
N SER A 35 -27.99 17.96 -16.15
CA SER A 35 -29.32 17.32 -16.19
C SER A 35 -29.87 17.13 -14.78
N ALA A 36 -31.14 17.48 -14.66
CA ALA A 36 -31.90 17.65 -13.46
C ALA A 36 -32.08 16.39 -12.61
N ALA A 37 -32.23 16.65 -11.32
CA ALA A 37 -32.73 15.73 -10.32
C ALA A 37 -34.04 15.06 -10.76
N THR A 38 -34.12 13.74 -10.55
CA THR A 38 -35.40 13.04 -10.39
C THR A 38 -35.39 12.38 -9.02
N SER A 39 -36.33 12.80 -8.21
CA SER A 39 -36.64 12.33 -6.86
C SER A 39 -37.53 11.09 -6.89
N ALA A 40 -37.57 10.41 -5.72
CA ALA A 40 -38.57 9.43 -5.26
C ALA A 40 -38.35 7.98 -5.74
N THR A 41 -38.41 6.91 -4.92
CA THR A 41 -38.69 6.73 -3.47
C THR A 41 -38.19 5.30 -3.08
N PRO A 42 -38.27 4.84 -1.81
CA PRO A 42 -37.36 3.86 -1.23
C PRO A 42 -37.82 2.42 -1.49
N ASP A 43 -36.86 1.50 -1.58
CA ASP A 43 -37.15 0.10 -1.31
C ASP A 43 -36.16 -0.51 -0.32
N ARG A 44 -36.77 -1.13 0.67
CA ARG A 44 -36.19 -1.63 1.92
C ARG A 44 -35.60 -3.01 1.65
N ALA A 45 -34.34 -3.06 1.23
CA ALA A 45 -33.58 -4.31 1.21
C ALA A 45 -32.81 -4.45 2.53
N ALA A 46 -33.22 -5.43 3.34
CA ALA A 46 -32.51 -5.89 4.52
C ALA A 46 -31.09 -6.35 4.16
N GLY A 47 -30.12 -5.45 4.36
CA GLY A 47 -28.70 -5.74 4.20
C GLY A 47 -28.14 -6.40 5.44
N LYS A 48 -27.56 -7.59 5.28
CA LYS A 48 -26.61 -8.23 6.20
C LYS A 48 -25.57 -7.18 6.68
N PRO A 49 -24.95 -7.31 7.88
CA PRO A 49 -23.89 -6.39 8.30
C PRO A 49 -22.65 -6.60 7.43
N GLY A 50 -22.69 -6.02 6.23
CA GLY A 50 -21.58 -5.91 5.32
C GLY A 50 -20.57 -4.97 5.96
N TRP A 51 -19.38 -5.49 6.22
CA TRP A 51 -18.20 -4.71 6.54
C TRP A 51 -18.06 -3.62 5.47
N HIS A 52 -18.49 -2.40 5.80
CA HIS A 52 -18.64 -1.33 4.83
C HIS A 52 -17.29 -1.01 4.18
N LYS A 53 -17.14 -1.49 2.95
CA LYS A 53 -16.10 -1.15 1.98
C LYS A 53 -16.40 0.26 1.46
N GLY A 54 -16.11 1.28 2.25
CA GLY A 54 -16.39 2.67 1.92
C GLY A 54 -15.14 3.53 2.01
N LYS A 55 -14.93 4.39 0.99
CA LYS A 55 -13.86 5.38 0.78
C LYS A 55 -13.68 6.43 1.90
N ARG A 56 -13.70 6.04 3.17
CA ARG A 56 -13.71 6.91 4.36
C ARG A 56 -12.60 6.57 5.37
N GLY A 57 -11.55 5.86 4.96
CA GLY A 57 -10.44 5.50 5.86
C GLY A 57 -9.61 6.72 6.28
N ASP A 58 -9.29 7.59 5.33
CA ASP A 58 -8.30 8.66 5.55
C ASP A 58 -8.86 9.93 6.18
N ARG A 59 -10.18 10.14 6.09
CA ARG A 59 -10.88 11.29 6.69
C ARG A 59 -11.65 10.95 7.97
N ARG A 60 -11.54 9.71 8.45
CA ARG A 60 -12.15 9.35 9.74
C ARG A 60 -11.38 10.01 10.88
N PRO A 61 -12.08 10.63 11.85
CA PRO A 61 -11.45 11.06 13.10
C PRO A 61 -10.67 9.88 13.70
N GLY A 62 -9.36 10.05 13.85
CA GLY A 62 -8.46 9.03 14.40
C GLY A 62 -7.89 8.01 13.41
N GLY A 63 -7.94 8.25 12.09
CA GLY A 63 -7.10 7.55 11.13
C GLY A 63 -5.60 7.84 11.33
N MET A 64 -4.72 6.95 10.85
CA MET A 64 -3.26 7.05 11.03
C MET A 64 -2.67 8.39 10.55
N PHE A 65 -3.28 9.00 9.55
CA PHE A 65 -2.82 10.26 8.95
C PHE A 65 -3.67 11.48 9.33
N ALA A 66 -4.61 11.36 10.25
CA ALA A 66 -5.60 12.40 10.53
C ALA A 66 -4.98 13.72 11.04
N GLY A 67 -3.89 13.65 11.81
CA GLY A 67 -3.20 14.82 12.35
C GLY A 67 -2.12 15.43 11.46
N LEU A 68 -1.87 14.88 10.26
CA LEU A 68 -0.89 15.44 9.33
C LEU A 68 -1.49 16.62 8.56
N SER A 69 -0.63 17.53 8.11
CA SER A 69 -0.98 18.55 7.12
C SER A 69 -1.52 17.92 5.84
N GLU A 70 -2.16 18.72 4.98
CA GLU A 70 -2.61 18.21 3.67
C GLU A 70 -1.46 17.72 2.81
N ALA A 71 -0.35 18.46 2.78
CA ALA A 71 0.87 18.07 2.09
C ALA A 71 1.43 16.74 2.65
N GLY A 72 1.57 16.63 3.98
CA GLY A 72 2.04 15.41 4.62
C GLY A 72 1.13 14.20 4.35
N ARG A 73 -0.20 14.39 4.35
CA ARG A 73 -1.15 13.34 3.98
C ARG A 73 -1.01 12.92 2.51
N ALA A 74 -0.73 13.86 1.60
CA ALA A 74 -0.47 13.52 0.20
C ALA A 74 0.81 12.68 0.07
N THR A 75 1.91 13.12 0.68
CA THR A 75 3.18 12.39 0.70
C THR A 75 3.02 10.96 1.21
N MET A 76 2.31 10.75 2.32
CA MET A 76 2.10 9.41 2.87
C MET A 76 1.19 8.55 1.98
N ARG A 77 0.20 9.15 1.30
CA ARG A 77 -0.64 8.41 0.35
C ARG A 77 0.15 7.96 -0.87
N ASP A 78 1.03 8.81 -1.37
CA ASP A 78 1.86 8.48 -2.52
C ASP A 78 2.88 7.40 -2.15
N ALA A 79 3.48 7.47 -0.96
CA ALA A 79 4.32 6.40 -0.42
C ALA A 79 3.57 5.06 -0.32
N MET A 80 2.33 5.07 0.17
CA MET A 80 1.51 3.85 0.26
C MET A 80 1.18 3.26 -1.11
N LYS A 81 0.97 4.08 -2.14
CA LYS A 81 0.77 3.61 -3.52
C LYS A 81 2.06 3.11 -4.16
N ALA A 82 3.20 3.72 -3.83
CA ALA A 82 4.51 3.34 -4.36
C ALA A 82 5.03 2.00 -3.82
N GLY A 83 4.47 1.51 -2.71
CA GLY A 83 4.83 0.24 -2.07
C GLY A 83 4.48 -1.04 -2.87
N GLY A 84 4.08 -0.91 -4.15
CA GLY A 84 3.72 -2.00 -5.04
C GLY A 84 2.22 -2.27 -5.09
N ASP A 85 1.83 -3.22 -5.95
CA ASP A 85 0.45 -3.69 -6.05
C ASP A 85 0.18 -4.81 -5.04
N PRO A 86 -0.69 -4.60 -4.03
CA PRO A 86 -1.03 -5.63 -3.05
C PRO A 86 -1.69 -6.87 -3.64
N ARG A 87 -2.27 -6.76 -4.84
CA ARG A 87 -2.87 -7.93 -5.53
C ARG A 87 -1.79 -8.84 -6.06
N SER A 88 -0.83 -8.30 -6.81
CA SER A 88 0.30 -9.06 -7.32
C SER A 88 1.09 -9.77 -6.20
N ASP A 89 1.36 -9.10 -5.08
CA ASP A 89 2.03 -9.73 -3.93
C ASP A 89 1.22 -10.92 -3.38
N ARG A 90 -0.10 -10.75 -3.25
CA ARG A 90 -1.01 -11.82 -2.78
C ARG A 90 -1.05 -12.98 -3.76
N ASP A 91 -1.09 -12.70 -5.06
CA ASP A 91 -1.14 -13.72 -6.10
C ASP A 91 0.15 -14.55 -6.11
N ALA A 92 1.31 -13.94 -5.86
CA ALA A 92 2.58 -14.65 -5.72
C ALA A 92 2.59 -15.60 -4.49
N VAL A 93 2.13 -15.11 -3.33
CA VAL A 93 1.99 -15.94 -2.12
C VAL A 93 0.99 -17.09 -2.36
N LYS A 94 -0.14 -16.80 -3.02
CA LYS A 94 -1.14 -17.81 -3.37
C LYS A 94 -0.56 -18.86 -4.30
N ALA A 95 0.20 -18.46 -5.33
CA ALA A 95 0.82 -19.39 -6.26
C ALA A 95 1.81 -20.34 -5.57
N ALA A 96 2.63 -19.83 -4.64
CA ALA A 96 3.53 -20.68 -3.85
C ALA A 96 2.74 -21.67 -2.96
N ARG A 97 1.66 -21.21 -2.33
CA ARG A 97 0.77 -22.07 -1.55
C ARG A 97 0.08 -23.13 -2.38
N ASP A 98 -0.39 -22.78 -3.57
CA ASP A 98 -1.02 -23.73 -4.50
C ASP A 98 -0.01 -24.83 -4.88
N ARG A 99 1.28 -24.51 -5.09
CA ARG A 99 2.33 -25.53 -5.27
C ARG A 99 2.53 -26.41 -4.05
N MET A 100 2.51 -25.85 -2.83
CA MET A 100 2.60 -26.65 -1.61
C MET A 100 1.46 -27.66 -1.53
N LEU A 101 0.24 -27.24 -1.85
CA LEU A 101 -0.93 -28.12 -1.87
C LEU A 101 -0.79 -29.23 -2.91
N THR A 102 -0.31 -28.90 -4.12
CA THR A 102 -0.04 -29.92 -5.16
C THR A 102 0.99 -30.96 -4.70
N VAL A 103 2.07 -30.56 -4.03
CA VAL A 103 3.09 -31.49 -3.54
C VAL A 103 2.56 -32.37 -2.40
N LEU A 104 1.69 -31.81 -1.54
CA LEU A 104 1.06 -32.55 -0.45
C LEU A 104 -0.02 -33.54 -0.92
N ASP A 105 -0.65 -33.28 -2.06
CA ASP A 105 -1.68 -34.14 -2.67
C ASP A 105 -1.10 -35.31 -3.48
N ALA A 106 0.22 -35.34 -3.70
CA ALA A 106 0.88 -36.38 -4.49
C ALA A 106 0.96 -37.73 -3.74
N ASP A 107 0.87 -38.84 -4.47
CA ASP A 107 0.96 -40.22 -3.93
C ASP A 107 2.23 -40.48 -3.11
N ARG A 108 3.32 -39.75 -3.43
CA ARG A 108 4.57 -39.77 -2.67
C ARG A 108 5.01 -38.34 -2.40
N LEU A 109 5.32 -38.08 -1.13
CA LEU A 109 5.77 -36.77 -0.70
C LEU A 109 7.20 -36.48 -1.19
N ASP A 110 7.34 -35.50 -2.08
CA ASP A 110 8.62 -34.88 -2.39
C ASP A 110 8.92 -33.77 -1.36
N ALA A 111 9.64 -34.13 -0.30
CA ALA A 111 10.06 -33.20 0.75
C ALA A 111 10.91 -32.04 0.22
N GLY A 112 11.70 -32.26 -0.83
CA GLY A 112 12.52 -31.24 -1.46
C GLY A 112 11.70 -30.23 -2.25
N ALA A 113 10.65 -30.68 -2.95
CA ALA A 113 9.68 -29.79 -3.60
C ALA A 113 8.85 -29.00 -2.57
N LEU A 114 8.40 -29.66 -1.49
CA LEU A 114 7.65 -28.99 -0.44
C LEU A 114 8.46 -27.87 0.21
N LYS A 115 9.72 -28.15 0.57
CA LYS A 115 10.62 -27.14 1.14
C LYS A 115 10.81 -25.94 0.21
N ARG A 116 11.03 -26.19 -1.09
CA ARG A 116 11.16 -25.11 -2.09
C ARG A 116 9.89 -24.25 -2.15
N ALA A 117 8.71 -24.86 -2.16
CA ALA A 117 7.45 -24.13 -2.19
C ALA A 117 7.21 -23.31 -0.90
N MET A 118 7.62 -23.81 0.28
CA MET A 118 7.59 -23.05 1.54
C MET A 118 8.57 -21.86 1.53
N ASP A 119 9.77 -22.06 1.00
CA ASP A 119 10.78 -21.01 0.88
C ASP A 119 10.32 -19.92 -0.13
N ASP A 120 9.70 -20.33 -1.25
CA ASP A 120 9.05 -19.44 -2.22
C ASP A 120 7.92 -18.61 -1.58
N GLU A 121 7.05 -19.22 -0.75
CA GLU A 121 5.96 -18.51 -0.06
C GLU A 121 6.54 -17.44 0.87
N ARG A 122 7.56 -17.80 1.66
CA ARG A 122 8.24 -16.87 2.57
C ARG A 122 8.88 -15.72 1.80
N GLN A 123 9.58 -16.02 0.70
CA GLN A 123 10.22 -15.00 -0.12
C GLN A 123 9.19 -14.06 -0.76
N ALA A 124 8.10 -14.59 -1.30
CA ALA A 124 7.03 -13.80 -1.90
C ALA A 124 6.39 -12.85 -0.88
N ALA A 125 6.13 -13.34 0.34
CA ALA A 125 5.63 -12.51 1.42
C ALA A 125 6.62 -11.40 1.79
N GLN A 126 7.91 -11.75 1.95
CA GLN A 126 8.96 -10.81 2.36
C GLN A 126 9.16 -9.68 1.34
N VAL A 127 9.20 -9.99 0.05
CA VAL A 127 9.37 -9.00 -1.03
C VAL A 127 8.31 -7.91 -0.96
N GLY A 128 7.04 -8.27 -0.74
CA GLY A 128 5.96 -7.30 -0.58
C GLY A 128 6.13 -6.44 0.67
N HIS A 129 6.59 -7.03 1.78
CA HIS A 129 6.89 -6.29 3.01
C HIS A 129 8.02 -5.29 2.81
N ASP A 130 9.12 -5.69 2.16
CA ASP A 130 10.30 -4.86 1.92
C ASP A 130 9.97 -3.67 1.02
N LYS A 131 9.23 -3.88 -0.08
CA LYS A 131 8.78 -2.79 -0.97
C LYS A 131 7.97 -1.74 -0.22
N ARG A 132 7.03 -2.17 0.64
CA ARG A 132 6.22 -1.26 1.46
C ARG A 132 7.06 -0.52 2.49
N GLN A 133 7.99 -1.20 3.16
CA GLN A 133 8.89 -0.56 4.11
C GLN A 133 9.79 0.49 3.45
N ALA A 134 10.39 0.15 2.32
CA ALA A 134 11.22 1.07 1.54
C ALA A 134 10.42 2.31 1.08
N ALA A 135 9.20 2.10 0.57
CA ALA A 135 8.33 3.20 0.13
C ALA A 135 7.89 4.10 1.31
N MET A 136 7.56 3.50 2.46
CA MET A 136 7.21 4.25 3.67
C MET A 136 8.39 5.04 4.22
N LEU A 137 9.59 4.45 4.23
CA LEU A 137 10.82 5.14 4.62
C LEU A 137 11.07 6.36 3.73
N ALA A 138 10.94 6.19 2.41
CA ALA A 138 11.04 7.28 1.44
C ALA A 138 9.93 8.34 1.61
N GLY A 139 8.76 7.96 2.13
CA GLY A 139 7.71 8.90 2.53
C GLY A 139 8.11 9.72 3.75
N PHE A 140 8.64 9.07 4.80
CA PHE A 140 9.06 9.75 6.03
C PHE A 140 10.20 10.72 5.83
N THR A 141 11.12 10.47 4.88
CA THR A 141 12.21 11.41 4.57
C THR A 141 11.72 12.69 3.90
N LYS A 142 10.55 12.64 3.24
CA LYS A 142 9.92 13.79 2.57
C LYS A 142 8.98 14.59 3.47
N LEU A 143 8.58 14.05 4.61
CA LEU A 143 7.70 14.74 5.55
C LEU A 143 8.41 15.90 6.24
N SER A 144 7.66 16.97 6.50
CA SER A 144 8.12 18.05 7.38
C SER A 144 8.34 17.54 8.81
N THR A 145 9.15 18.26 9.60
CA THR A 145 9.34 17.91 11.02
C THR A 145 8.04 17.99 11.82
N ALA A 146 7.16 18.95 11.50
CA ALA A 146 5.84 19.04 12.13
C ALA A 146 4.97 17.82 11.81
N ASP A 147 4.93 17.39 10.55
CA ASP A 147 4.16 16.21 10.12
C ASP A 147 4.70 14.91 10.71
N ARG A 148 6.03 14.77 10.84
CA ARG A 148 6.62 13.61 11.52
C ARG A 148 6.21 13.54 12.98
N LYS A 149 6.20 14.66 13.71
CA LYS A 149 5.72 14.71 15.11
C LYS A 149 4.24 14.36 15.20
N ALA A 150 3.41 14.90 14.29
CA ALA A 150 1.99 14.56 14.23
C ALA A 150 1.74 13.08 13.92
N PHE A 151 2.53 12.50 13.00
CA PHE A 151 2.50 11.07 12.70
C PHE A 151 2.80 10.23 13.94
N VAL A 152 3.85 10.56 14.69
CA VAL A 152 4.22 9.85 15.93
C VAL A 152 3.10 9.93 16.97
N ALA A 153 2.48 11.11 17.16
CA ALA A 153 1.34 11.26 18.07
C ALA A 153 0.16 10.36 17.67
N ASN A 154 -0.19 10.35 16.37
CA ASN A 154 -1.26 9.49 15.85
C ASN A 154 -0.92 7.99 16.01
N ALA A 155 0.33 7.61 15.77
CA ALA A 155 0.80 6.23 15.89
C ALA A 155 0.72 5.72 17.33
N ARG A 156 1.12 6.54 18.32
CA ARG A 156 0.98 6.22 19.75
C ARG A 156 -0.50 6.05 20.13
N ALA A 157 -1.34 7.03 19.77
CA ALA A 157 -2.77 6.93 20.03
C ALA A 157 -3.43 5.72 19.34
N MET A 158 -2.92 5.28 18.20
CA MET A 158 -3.39 4.07 17.53
C MET A 158 -2.94 2.79 18.25
N LYS A 159 -1.68 2.75 18.71
CA LYS A 159 -1.15 1.67 19.54
C LYS A 159 -1.97 1.50 20.81
N ASP A 160 -2.22 2.57 21.55
CA ASP A 160 -2.99 2.54 22.81
C ASP A 160 -4.42 2.01 22.57
N ARG A 161 -5.06 2.45 21.48
CA ARG A 161 -6.38 1.95 21.06
C ARG A 161 -6.34 0.46 20.69
N MET A 162 -5.26 -0.02 20.08
CA MET A 162 -5.09 -1.43 19.74
C MET A 162 -4.88 -2.28 21.00
N GLU A 163 -4.01 -1.84 21.90
CA GLU A 163 -3.73 -2.52 23.16
C GLU A 163 -5.00 -2.61 24.03
N ALA A 164 -5.77 -1.52 24.13
CA ALA A 164 -7.06 -1.54 24.83
C ALA A 164 -8.06 -2.55 24.23
N ARG A 165 -8.11 -2.68 22.90
CA ARG A 165 -8.96 -3.66 22.22
C ARG A 165 -8.50 -5.10 22.47
N ILE A 166 -7.19 -5.35 22.39
CA ILE A 166 -6.63 -6.68 22.66
C ILE A 166 -6.86 -7.06 24.12
N GLY A 167 -6.66 -6.13 25.06
CA GLY A 167 -6.97 -6.33 26.48
C GLY A 167 -8.43 -6.70 26.70
N LYS A 168 -9.36 -5.98 26.06
CA LYS A 168 -10.80 -6.29 26.13
C LYS A 168 -11.15 -7.67 25.56
N MET A 169 -10.54 -8.07 24.45
CA MET A 169 -10.77 -9.40 23.85
C MET A 169 -10.20 -10.54 24.71
N ARG A 170 -9.02 -10.34 25.32
CA ARG A 170 -8.42 -11.31 26.24
C ARG A 170 -9.17 -11.43 27.57
N GLY A 171 -9.78 -10.33 28.04
CA GLY A 171 -10.60 -10.32 29.26
C GLY A 171 -12.06 -10.75 29.08
N GLY A 172 -12.57 -10.80 27.85
CA GLY A 172 -13.99 -11.10 27.54
C GLY A 172 -14.28 -12.52 27.03
N ARG A 173 -13.28 -13.40 26.96
CA ARG A 173 -13.43 -14.84 26.65
C ARG A 173 -12.82 -15.66 27.78
N GLY A 174 -13.48 -15.64 28.94
CA GLY A 174 -13.30 -16.69 29.94
C GLY A 174 -14.01 -17.97 29.48
N PRO A 175 -13.57 -19.17 29.89
CA PRO A 175 -14.17 -20.45 29.50
C PRO A 175 -15.59 -20.72 30.08
N GLY A 176 -16.32 -19.69 30.51
CA GLY A 176 -17.62 -19.81 31.20
C GLY A 176 -18.87 -19.43 30.38
N ASP A 177 -18.72 -18.84 29.19
CA ASP A 177 -19.85 -18.33 28.37
C ASP A 177 -20.15 -19.19 27.13
N MET A 178 -19.90 -20.51 27.21
CA MET A 178 -20.53 -21.45 26.28
C MET A 178 -21.86 -21.88 26.91
N PRO A 179 -23.02 -21.58 26.30
CA PRO A 179 -24.27 -22.19 26.75
C PRO A 179 -24.07 -23.71 26.72
N PRO A 180 -24.51 -24.44 27.76
CA PRO A 180 -24.34 -25.89 27.79
C PRO A 180 -24.99 -26.49 26.53
N PRO A 181 -24.38 -27.53 25.93
CA PRO A 181 -25.01 -28.21 24.81
C PRO A 181 -26.40 -28.70 25.22
N PRO A 182 -27.40 -28.65 24.31
CA PRO A 182 -28.71 -29.22 24.61
C PRO A 182 -28.53 -30.71 24.96
N MET A 183 -29.07 -31.09 26.12
CA MET A 183 -29.21 -32.49 26.54
C MET A 183 -30.27 -33.19 25.70
#